data_AF-A0A518IIZ9-F1
#
_entry.id   AF-A0A518IIZ9-F1
#
_cell.length_a   1.000
_cell.length_b   1.000
_cell.length_c   1.000
_cell.angle_alpha   90.00
_cell.angle_beta   90.00
_cell.angle_gamma   90.00
#
_symmetry.space_group_name_H-M   'P 1'
#
loop_
_entity.id
_entity.type
_entity.pdbx_description
1 polymer ?
#
loop_
_entity_poly.entity_id
_entity_poly.type
_entity_poly.pdbx_seq_one_letter_code
_entity_poly.pdbx_strand_id
1 'polypeptide(L)'
;MKIRRKFLKASHYIECRISACIFENISHTTKLLFSSRKFKARAHLKQDMKQITGLKQKTVLYLLIAVLIGGIVGIGTFTFGYAKGASYLKADSQSCANCHVMQGHFDAWVKSSHGKFASCNDCHAPHDSAVSAYYCKARNGFFHSLAFTTGDFEENLRITDYNRSVTEQACRKCHTDLVHQIDILAIGELNKNASERVESNACIRCHSTVGHDT
;
A
#
# COMPACT_ATOMS: atom_id res chain seq x y z
N MET A 1 12.27 108.94 -24.07
CA MET A 1 12.15 107.83 -25.06
C MET A 1 12.97 106.57 -24.71
N LYS A 2 13.22 106.24 -23.43
CA LYS A 2 14.04 105.06 -23.02
C LYS A 2 13.29 103.99 -22.18
N ILE A 3 12.09 104.30 -21.66
CA ILE A 3 11.36 103.42 -20.72
C ILE A 3 10.43 102.43 -21.46
N ARG A 4 9.78 102.84 -22.56
CA ARG A 4 8.87 101.96 -23.33
C ARG A 4 9.56 100.81 -24.09
N ARG A 5 10.84 100.93 -24.46
CA ARG A 5 11.59 99.86 -25.15
C ARG A 5 12.06 98.73 -24.23
N LYS A 6 12.15 98.94 -22.91
CA LYS A 6 12.51 97.88 -21.94
C LYS A 6 11.37 96.90 -21.68
N PHE A 7 10.11 97.36 -21.72
CA PHE A 7 8.93 96.51 -21.46
C PHE A 7 8.65 95.49 -22.58
N LEU A 8 8.82 95.89 -23.85
CA LEU A 8 8.56 95.01 -24.99
C LEU A 8 9.59 93.87 -25.13
N LYS A 9 10.87 94.09 -24.76
CA LYS A 9 11.88 93.03 -24.75
C LYS A 9 11.72 92.04 -23.59
N ALA A 10 11.12 92.45 -22.47
CA ALA A 10 10.83 91.57 -21.34
C ALA A 10 9.66 90.61 -21.64
N SER A 11 8.61 91.10 -22.32
CA SER A 11 7.43 90.29 -22.69
C SER A 11 7.78 89.15 -23.66
N HIS A 12 8.61 89.41 -24.68
CA HIS A 12 9.04 88.37 -25.63
C HIS A 12 9.97 87.31 -25.02
N TYR A 13 10.77 87.67 -24.01
CA TYR A 13 11.64 86.71 -23.30
C TYR A 13 10.87 85.78 -22.37
N ILE A 14 9.73 86.24 -21.82
CA ILE A 14 8.88 85.46 -20.91
C ILE A 14 8.08 84.41 -21.69
N GLU A 15 7.47 84.75 -22.83
CA GLU A 15 6.70 83.77 -23.62
C GLU A 15 7.57 82.65 -24.21
N CYS A 16 8.80 82.95 -24.62
CA CYS A 16 9.73 81.96 -25.16
C CYS A 16 10.22 80.98 -24.08
N ARG A 17 10.44 81.44 -22.84
CA ARG A 17 10.80 80.58 -21.70
C ARG A 17 9.63 79.71 -21.22
N ILE A 18 8.40 80.21 -21.27
CA ILE A 18 7.21 79.44 -20.87
C ILE A 18 6.96 78.28 -21.85
N SER A 19 7.08 78.51 -23.17
CA SER A 19 6.90 77.45 -24.17
C SER A 19 7.97 76.36 -24.09
N ALA A 20 9.24 76.72 -23.84
CA ALA A 20 10.31 75.74 -23.65
C ALA A 20 10.11 74.88 -22.37
N CYS A 21 9.69 75.50 -21.26
CA CYS A 21 9.37 74.78 -20.02
C CYS A 21 8.19 73.81 -20.19
N ILE A 22 7.15 74.19 -20.94
CA ILE A 22 5.99 73.33 -21.19
C ILE A 22 6.40 72.12 -22.05
N PHE A 23 7.21 72.32 -23.09
CA PHE A 23 7.66 71.22 -23.96
C PHE A 23 8.59 70.23 -23.25
N GLU A 24 9.55 70.70 -22.45
CA GLU A 24 10.42 69.83 -21.66
C GLU A 24 9.62 69.03 -20.62
N ASN A 25 8.67 69.67 -19.94
CA ASN A 25 7.84 69.03 -18.92
C ASN A 25 6.87 67.98 -19.54
N ILE A 26 6.32 68.24 -20.73
CA ILE A 26 5.52 67.27 -21.49
C ILE A 26 6.37 66.07 -21.94
N SER A 27 7.62 66.29 -22.38
CA SER A 27 8.53 65.20 -22.77
C SER A 27 8.94 64.32 -21.57
N HIS A 28 9.11 64.93 -20.40
CA HIS A 28 9.53 64.23 -19.18
C HIS A 28 8.36 63.41 -18.59
N THR A 29 7.16 63.98 -18.57
CA THR A 29 5.94 63.29 -18.12
C THR A 29 5.53 62.15 -19.05
N THR A 30 5.63 62.32 -20.37
CA THR A 30 5.35 61.24 -21.34
C THR A 30 6.35 60.08 -21.22
N LYS A 31 7.65 60.35 -21.04
CA LYS A 31 8.66 59.30 -20.77
C LYS A 31 8.39 58.54 -19.47
N LEU A 32 8.01 59.24 -18.39
CA LEU A 32 7.67 58.62 -17.10
C LEU A 32 6.39 57.78 -17.17
N LEU A 33 5.37 58.25 -17.89
CA LEU A 33 4.13 57.49 -18.13
C LEU A 33 4.37 56.26 -19.01
N PHE A 34 5.25 56.35 -20.03
CA PHE A 34 5.59 55.21 -20.87
C PHE A 34 6.46 54.17 -20.15
N SER A 35 7.39 54.63 -19.30
CA SER A 35 8.23 53.78 -18.45
C SER A 35 7.42 53.01 -17.40
N SER A 36 6.49 53.69 -16.71
CA SER A 36 5.63 53.06 -15.70
C SER A 36 4.64 52.06 -16.32
N ARG A 37 4.09 52.34 -17.51
CA ARG A 37 3.27 51.37 -18.28
C ARG A 37 4.06 50.12 -18.67
N LYS A 38 5.30 50.26 -19.18
CA LYS A 38 6.17 49.11 -19.51
C LYS A 38 6.53 48.27 -18.28
N PHE A 39 6.77 48.92 -17.14
CA PHE A 39 7.06 48.22 -15.89
C PHE A 39 5.86 47.40 -15.40
N LYS A 40 4.66 47.98 -15.43
CA LYS A 40 3.42 47.30 -15.02
C LYS A 40 3.09 46.10 -15.93
N ALA A 41 3.25 46.24 -17.25
CA ALA A 41 3.07 45.14 -18.21
C ALA A 41 4.05 43.97 -17.98
N ARG A 42 5.32 44.27 -17.66
CA ARG A 42 6.33 43.25 -17.31
C ARG A 42 6.00 42.50 -16.01
N ALA A 43 5.41 43.17 -15.03
CA ALA A 43 4.99 42.56 -13.77
C ALA A 43 3.81 41.58 -13.98
N HIS A 44 2.80 41.97 -14.76
CA HIS A 44 1.68 41.10 -15.12
C HIS A 44 2.14 39.86 -15.90
N LEU A 45 3.02 40.02 -16.91
CA LEU A 45 3.59 38.89 -17.66
C LEU A 45 4.40 37.93 -16.78
N LYS A 46 5.15 38.43 -15.78
CA LYS A 46 5.85 37.57 -14.82
C LYS A 46 4.89 36.80 -13.93
N GLN A 47 3.78 37.41 -13.51
CA GLN A 47 2.76 36.78 -12.70
C GLN A 47 2.02 35.68 -13.48
N ASP A 48 1.64 35.97 -14.73
CA ASP A 48 0.99 35.01 -15.63
C ASP A 48 1.92 33.83 -15.96
N MET A 49 3.21 34.11 -16.22
CA MET A 49 4.20 33.05 -16.48
C MET A 49 4.45 32.17 -15.25
N LYS A 50 4.42 32.73 -14.03
CA LYS A 50 4.52 31.96 -12.77
C LYS A 50 3.27 31.09 -12.53
N GLN A 51 2.10 31.57 -12.95
CA GLN A 51 0.84 30.82 -12.87
C GLN A 51 0.77 29.69 -13.91
N ILE A 52 1.20 29.93 -15.15
CA ILE A 52 1.28 28.92 -16.22
C ILE A 52 2.32 27.84 -15.89
N THR A 53 3.49 28.23 -15.38
CA THR A 53 4.53 27.26 -14.96
C THR A 53 4.08 26.43 -13.77
N GLY A 54 3.42 27.05 -12.78
CA GLY A 54 2.80 26.34 -11.65
C GLY A 54 1.68 25.37 -12.07
N LEU A 55 0.84 25.74 -13.05
CA LEU A 55 -0.20 24.86 -13.58
C LEU A 55 0.39 23.67 -14.32
N LYS A 56 1.38 23.89 -15.20
CA LYS A 56 2.10 22.81 -15.90
C LYS A 56 2.79 21.85 -14.92
N GLN A 57 3.41 22.37 -13.86
CA GLN A 57 4.08 21.55 -12.84
C GLN A 57 3.07 20.66 -12.08
N LYS A 58 1.89 21.19 -11.73
CA LYS A 58 0.80 20.40 -11.13
C LYS A 58 0.27 19.34 -12.07
N THR A 59 0.08 19.66 -13.36
CA THR A 59 -0.35 18.68 -14.37
C THR A 59 0.66 17.56 -14.53
N VAL A 60 1.96 17.87 -14.64
CA VAL A 60 3.02 16.85 -14.71
C VAL A 60 3.02 15.97 -13.46
N LEU A 61 2.88 16.57 -12.27
CA LEU A 61 2.79 15.82 -11.02
C LEU A 61 1.58 14.86 -11.00
N TYR A 62 0.40 15.32 -11.41
CA TYR A 62 -0.79 14.46 -11.49
C TYR A 62 -0.64 13.33 -12.50
N LEU A 63 -0.01 13.59 -13.65
CA LEU A 63 0.28 12.55 -14.64
C LEU A 63 1.25 11.50 -14.09
N LEU A 64 2.31 11.90 -13.37
CA LEU A 64 3.22 10.97 -12.73
C LEU A 64 2.52 10.10 -11.68
N ILE A 65 1.68 10.70 -10.84
CA ILE A 65 0.89 9.96 -9.84
C ILE A 65 -0.06 8.99 -10.54
N ALA A 66 -0.76 9.41 -11.60
CA ALA A 66 -1.67 8.56 -12.35
C ALA A 66 -0.96 7.37 -13.01
N VAL A 67 0.22 7.59 -13.58
CA VAL A 67 1.05 6.52 -14.16
C VAL A 67 1.54 5.55 -13.09
N LEU A 68 1.97 6.05 -11.93
CA LEU A 68 2.42 5.20 -10.82
C LEU A 68 1.27 4.34 -10.26
N ILE A 69 0.12 4.96 -9.98
CA ILE A 69 -1.06 4.24 -9.49
C ILE A 69 -1.55 3.25 -10.55
N GLY A 70 -1.65 3.68 -11.81
CA GLY A 70 -2.04 2.81 -12.92
C GLY A 70 -1.08 1.64 -13.11
N GLY A 71 0.23 1.85 -12.94
CA GLY A 71 1.24 0.80 -12.96
C GLY A 71 1.08 -0.19 -11.81
N ILE A 72 0.93 0.31 -10.58
CA ILE A 72 0.73 -0.54 -9.37
C ILE A 72 -0.55 -1.36 -9.51
N VAL A 73 -1.67 -0.73 -9.91
CA VAL A 73 -2.94 -1.43 -10.10
C VAL A 73 -2.83 -2.41 -11.25
N GLY A 74 -2.28 -2.02 -12.40
CA GLY A 74 -2.15 -2.88 -13.57
C GLY A 74 -1.32 -4.13 -13.28
N ILE A 75 -0.12 -3.95 -12.72
CA ILE A 75 0.77 -5.06 -12.33
C ILE A 75 0.12 -5.89 -11.22
N GLY A 76 -0.46 -5.24 -10.21
CA GLY A 76 -1.13 -5.93 -9.10
C GLY A 76 -2.28 -6.82 -9.56
N THR A 77 -3.15 -6.30 -10.43
CA THR A 77 -4.31 -7.07 -10.94
C THR A 77 -3.88 -8.19 -11.88
N PHE A 78 -2.88 -7.93 -12.75
CA PHE A 78 -2.31 -8.95 -13.61
C PHE A 78 -1.68 -10.09 -12.79
N THR A 79 -0.82 -9.76 -11.83
CA THR A 79 -0.18 -10.73 -10.95
C THR A 79 -1.21 -11.50 -10.12
N PHE A 80 -2.21 -10.81 -9.57
CA PHE A 80 -3.29 -11.46 -8.81
C PHE A 80 -4.06 -12.47 -9.66
N GLY A 81 -4.38 -12.14 -10.92
CA GLY A 81 -5.03 -13.06 -11.85
C GLY A 81 -4.12 -14.24 -12.22
N TYR A 82 -2.88 -13.95 -12.62
CA TYR A 82 -1.89 -14.94 -13.02
C TYR A 82 -1.59 -15.95 -11.90
N ALA A 83 -1.47 -15.47 -10.66
CA ALA A 83 -1.21 -16.29 -9.48
C ALA A 83 -2.48 -16.96 -8.91
N LYS A 84 -3.64 -16.87 -9.58
CA LYS A 84 -4.93 -17.38 -9.09
C LYS A 84 -5.29 -16.86 -7.69
N GLY A 85 -5.00 -15.59 -7.39
CA GLY A 85 -5.15 -14.98 -6.05
C GLY A 85 -6.51 -15.20 -5.38
N ALA A 86 -7.60 -15.21 -6.17
CA ALA A 86 -8.95 -15.46 -5.65
C ALA A 86 -9.14 -16.88 -5.06
N SER A 87 -8.32 -17.86 -5.48
CA SER A 87 -8.43 -19.23 -4.99
C SER A 87 -7.94 -19.37 -3.54
N TYR A 88 -6.96 -18.56 -3.13
CA TYR A 88 -6.45 -18.51 -1.76
C TYR A 88 -7.46 -17.96 -0.74
N LEU A 89 -8.48 -17.22 -1.19
CA LEU A 89 -9.57 -16.75 -0.33
C LEU A 89 -10.54 -17.88 0.02
N LYS A 90 -10.62 -18.93 -0.80
CA LYS A 90 -11.55 -20.04 -0.65
C LYS A 90 -10.95 -21.18 0.18
N ALA A 91 -11.78 -22.19 0.47
CA ALA A 91 -11.40 -23.38 1.21
C ALA A 91 -11.04 -24.60 0.32
N ASP A 92 -10.75 -24.36 -0.95
CA ASP A 92 -10.44 -25.43 -1.90
C ASP A 92 -9.02 -25.97 -1.71
N SER A 93 -8.91 -27.27 -1.41
CA SER A 93 -7.64 -27.98 -1.23
C SER A 93 -6.74 -27.92 -2.46
N GLN A 94 -7.30 -27.86 -3.67
CA GLN A 94 -6.48 -27.78 -4.90
C GLN A 94 -5.63 -26.51 -4.95
N SER A 95 -6.09 -25.44 -4.27
CA SER A 95 -5.35 -24.18 -4.20
C SER A 95 -4.04 -24.30 -3.41
N CYS A 96 -3.92 -25.27 -2.51
CA CYS A 96 -2.70 -25.51 -1.75
C CYS A 96 -1.57 -26.01 -2.66
N ALA A 97 -1.89 -26.74 -3.72
CA ALA A 97 -0.93 -27.24 -4.72
C ALA A 97 -0.66 -26.25 -5.87
N ASN A 98 -1.12 -24.99 -5.78
CA ASN A 98 -0.75 -23.96 -6.77
C ASN A 98 0.75 -23.63 -6.71
N CYS A 99 1.41 -23.92 -5.58
CA CYS A 99 2.87 -23.81 -5.43
C CYS A 99 3.50 -25.21 -5.46
N HIS A 100 4.54 -25.41 -6.28
CA HIS A 100 5.17 -26.73 -6.44
C HIS A 100 5.70 -27.32 -5.13
N VAL A 101 6.15 -26.47 -4.20
CA VAL A 101 6.71 -26.89 -2.90
C VAL A 101 5.66 -27.57 -2.01
N MET A 102 4.37 -27.30 -2.26
CA MET A 102 3.27 -27.94 -1.55
C MET A 102 2.79 -29.25 -2.20
N GLN A 103 3.29 -29.62 -3.38
CA GLN A 103 2.76 -30.75 -4.14
C GLN A 103 2.91 -32.07 -3.37
N GLY A 104 4.06 -32.30 -2.73
CA GLY A 104 4.28 -33.51 -1.93
C GLY A 104 3.30 -33.64 -0.76
N HIS A 105 3.03 -32.54 -0.05
CA HIS A 105 2.02 -32.52 1.01
C HIS A 105 0.61 -32.76 0.47
N PHE A 106 0.26 -32.14 -0.66
CA PHE A 106 -1.04 -32.36 -1.29
C PHE A 106 -1.22 -33.84 -1.71
N ASP A 107 -0.22 -34.44 -2.34
CA ASP A 107 -0.27 -35.83 -2.78
C ASP A 107 -0.35 -36.81 -1.61
N ALA A 108 0.33 -36.51 -0.49
CA ALA A 108 0.24 -37.27 0.75
C ALA A 108 -1.15 -37.14 1.39
N TRP A 109 -1.72 -35.93 1.45
CA TRP A 109 -3.07 -35.69 1.94
C TRP A 109 -4.14 -36.43 1.12
N VAL A 110 -4.03 -36.45 -0.20
CA VAL A 110 -4.97 -37.19 -1.07
C VAL A 110 -5.03 -38.68 -0.70
N LYS A 111 -3.90 -39.25 -0.25
CA LYS A 111 -3.78 -40.67 0.15
C LYS A 111 -4.10 -40.91 1.62
N SER A 112 -4.20 -39.85 2.43
CA SER A 112 -4.39 -39.96 3.87
C SER A 112 -5.83 -40.29 4.24
N SER A 113 -6.03 -40.67 5.51
CA SER A 113 -7.37 -40.93 6.06
C SER A 113 -8.31 -39.73 5.96
N HIS A 114 -7.79 -38.51 5.81
CA HIS A 114 -8.59 -37.28 5.77
C HIS A 114 -8.79 -36.70 4.37
N GLY A 115 -8.05 -37.18 3.35
CA GLY A 115 -8.14 -36.68 1.97
C GLY A 115 -9.54 -36.69 1.35
N LYS A 116 -10.43 -37.54 1.86
CA LYS A 116 -11.82 -37.68 1.39
C LYS A 116 -12.85 -36.94 2.24
N PHE A 117 -12.50 -36.52 3.45
CA PHE A 117 -13.46 -36.03 4.45
C PHE A 117 -13.21 -34.60 4.91
N ALA A 118 -11.98 -34.11 4.78
CA ALA A 118 -11.56 -32.81 5.27
C ALA A 118 -10.68 -32.10 4.24
N SER A 119 -10.98 -30.83 3.98
CA SER A 119 -10.13 -29.95 3.17
C SER A 119 -8.83 -29.59 3.92
N CYS A 120 -7.86 -29.03 3.21
CA CYS A 120 -6.61 -28.57 3.85
C CYS A 120 -6.89 -27.55 4.97
N ASN A 121 -7.83 -26.63 4.75
CA ASN A 121 -8.17 -25.62 5.74
C ASN A 121 -8.96 -26.18 6.93
N ASP A 122 -9.58 -27.35 6.80
CA ASP A 122 -10.25 -27.98 7.94
C ASP A 122 -9.25 -28.35 9.04
N CYS A 123 -7.99 -28.58 8.70
CA CYS A 123 -6.90 -28.83 9.65
C CYS A 123 -5.96 -27.63 9.84
N HIS A 124 -5.74 -26.79 8.82
CA HIS A 124 -4.73 -25.73 8.82
C HIS A 124 -5.28 -24.31 9.03
N ALA A 125 -6.59 -24.16 9.24
CA ALA A 125 -7.21 -22.89 9.60
C ALA A 125 -8.09 -23.04 10.85
N PRO A 126 -8.16 -22.00 11.70
CA PRO A 126 -9.06 -22.02 12.85
C PRO A 126 -10.52 -21.87 12.41
N HIS A 127 -11.43 -22.37 13.26
CA HIS A 127 -12.86 -22.50 12.96
C HIS A 127 -13.77 -21.73 13.92
N ASP A 128 -13.20 -20.97 14.83
CA ASP A 128 -13.90 -20.14 15.83
C ASP A 128 -14.59 -18.93 15.18
N SER A 129 -14.00 -18.34 14.13
CA SER A 129 -14.62 -17.26 13.37
C SER A 129 -14.05 -17.14 11.96
N ALA A 130 -14.77 -16.48 11.06
CA ALA A 130 -14.22 -16.12 9.75
C ALA A 130 -13.00 -15.18 9.88
N VAL A 131 -13.01 -14.30 10.90
CA VAL A 131 -11.94 -13.31 11.11
C VAL A 131 -10.64 -14.00 11.48
N SER A 132 -10.66 -14.94 12.43
CA SER A 132 -9.49 -15.72 12.83
C SER A 132 -8.99 -16.61 11.69
N ALA A 133 -9.90 -17.21 10.91
CA ALA A 133 -9.55 -17.99 9.72
C ALA A 133 -8.79 -17.14 8.69
N TYR A 134 -9.30 -15.95 8.35
CA TYR A 134 -8.62 -15.05 7.41
C TYR A 134 -7.34 -14.46 7.98
N TYR A 135 -7.28 -14.19 9.29
CA TYR A 135 -6.04 -13.77 9.95
C TYR A 135 -4.96 -14.84 9.84
N CYS A 136 -5.29 -16.10 10.14
CA CYS A 136 -4.38 -17.23 9.99
C CYS A 136 -3.87 -17.35 8.54
N LYS A 137 -4.77 -17.30 7.56
CA LYS A 137 -4.43 -17.37 6.14
C LYS A 137 -3.54 -16.21 5.68
N ALA A 138 -3.84 -14.99 6.12
CA ALA A 138 -3.03 -13.81 5.80
C ALA A 138 -1.63 -13.89 6.43
N ARG A 139 -1.55 -14.28 7.71
CA ARG A 139 -0.29 -14.47 8.44
C ARG A 139 0.58 -15.53 7.76
N ASN A 140 0.03 -16.72 7.52
CA ASN A 140 0.75 -17.81 6.88
C ASN A 140 1.15 -17.45 5.44
N GLY A 141 0.24 -16.85 4.67
CA GLY A 141 0.53 -16.39 3.32
C GLY A 141 1.68 -15.36 3.26
N PHE A 142 1.71 -14.42 4.19
CA PHE A 142 2.79 -13.43 4.30
C PHE A 142 4.14 -14.10 4.62
N PHE A 143 4.19 -14.95 5.65
CA PHE A 143 5.45 -15.60 6.04
C PHE A 143 5.94 -16.62 5.00
N HIS A 144 5.05 -17.35 4.33
CA HIS A 144 5.42 -18.20 3.20
C HIS A 144 5.97 -17.37 2.04
N SER A 145 5.30 -16.27 1.68
CA SER A 145 5.78 -15.39 0.60
C SER A 145 7.15 -14.81 0.92
N LEU A 146 7.36 -14.39 2.17
CA LEU A 146 8.64 -13.86 2.64
C LEU A 146 9.74 -14.94 2.53
N ALA A 147 9.52 -16.10 3.14
CA ALA A 147 10.48 -17.20 3.17
C ALA A 147 10.85 -17.69 1.76
N PHE A 148 9.87 -17.84 0.86
CA PHE A 148 10.13 -18.26 -0.53
C PHE A 148 10.78 -17.16 -1.37
N THR A 149 10.57 -15.88 -1.04
CA THR A 149 11.25 -14.77 -1.73
C THR A 149 12.69 -14.63 -1.28
N THR A 150 12.97 -14.82 0.02
CA THR A 150 14.32 -14.73 0.58
C THR A 150 15.12 -16.02 0.46
N GLY A 151 14.45 -17.14 0.18
CA GLY A 151 15.06 -18.48 0.21
C GLY A 151 15.33 -18.98 1.64
N ASP A 152 14.73 -18.35 2.65
CA ASP A 152 14.93 -18.68 4.06
C ASP A 152 13.89 -19.71 4.52
N PHE A 153 14.01 -20.94 4.00
CA PHE A 153 13.16 -22.07 4.39
C PHE A 153 13.94 -23.39 4.38
N GLU A 154 13.49 -24.33 5.21
CA GLU A 154 13.99 -25.70 5.20
C GLU A 154 13.32 -26.50 4.07
N GLU A 155 14.11 -27.28 3.33
CA GLU A 155 13.59 -28.16 2.26
C GLU A 155 12.52 -29.13 2.78
N ASN A 156 12.69 -29.63 4.02
CA ASN A 156 11.67 -30.39 4.73
C ASN A 156 10.87 -29.45 5.62
N LEU A 157 9.78 -28.90 5.06
CA LEU A 157 8.94 -27.92 5.73
C LEU A 157 8.39 -28.43 7.06
N ARG A 158 8.69 -27.71 8.14
CA ARG A 158 8.18 -27.96 9.48
C ARG A 158 7.05 -27.02 9.84
N ILE A 159 6.01 -27.57 10.46
CA ILE A 159 4.90 -26.77 10.99
C ILE A 159 5.39 -25.91 12.15
N THR A 160 4.99 -24.65 12.19
CA THR A 160 5.28 -23.74 13.31
C THR A 160 4.40 -24.06 14.52
N ASP A 161 4.81 -23.68 15.73
CA ASP A 161 4.02 -23.90 16.96
C ASP A 161 2.61 -23.31 16.88
N TYR A 162 2.48 -22.14 16.24
CA TYR A 162 1.18 -21.52 15.98
C TYR A 162 0.28 -22.45 15.16
N ASN A 163 0.76 -22.91 14.00
CA ASN A 163 -0.04 -23.76 13.12
C ASN A 163 -0.27 -25.14 13.74
N ARG A 164 0.68 -25.65 14.53
CA ARG A 164 0.52 -26.87 15.32
C ARG A 164 -0.65 -26.75 16.29
N SER A 165 -0.78 -25.62 16.98
CA SER A 165 -1.89 -25.37 17.91
C SER A 165 -3.25 -25.25 17.20
N VAL A 166 -3.27 -24.70 15.97
CA VAL A 166 -4.46 -24.62 15.13
C VAL A 166 -4.91 -26.01 14.68
N THR A 167 -3.97 -26.84 14.22
CA THR A 167 -4.23 -28.23 13.81
C THR A 167 -4.70 -29.08 14.98
N GLU A 168 -4.11 -28.95 16.16
CA GLU A 168 -4.56 -29.68 17.36
C GLU A 168 -6.02 -29.33 17.71
N GLN A 169 -6.38 -28.04 17.69
CA GLN A 169 -7.75 -27.60 17.92
C GLN A 169 -8.71 -28.13 16.85
N ALA A 170 -8.29 -28.21 15.59
CA ALA A 170 -9.07 -28.79 14.52
C ALA A 170 -9.32 -30.30 14.73
N CYS A 171 -8.30 -31.07 15.13
CA CYS A 171 -8.45 -32.48 15.50
C CYS A 171 -9.52 -32.63 16.58
N ARG A 172 -9.41 -31.85 17.66
CA ARG A 172 -10.33 -31.90 18.79
C ARG A 172 -11.74 -31.50 18.40
N LYS A 173 -11.92 -30.50 17.53
CA LYS A 173 -13.24 -30.08 17.04
C LYS A 173 -14.01 -31.25 16.43
N CYS A 174 -13.39 -32.00 15.53
CA CYS A 174 -14.05 -33.13 14.84
C CYS A 174 -14.09 -34.40 15.70
N HIS A 175 -13.10 -34.63 16.55
CA HIS A 175 -13.01 -35.81 17.41
C HIS A 175 -13.44 -35.56 18.87
N THR A 176 -14.25 -34.53 19.12
CA THR A 176 -14.62 -34.08 20.48
C THR A 176 -15.11 -35.25 21.34
N ASP A 177 -16.03 -36.06 20.81
CA ASP A 177 -16.64 -37.17 21.55
C ASP A 177 -15.63 -38.26 21.97
N LEU A 178 -14.57 -38.46 21.18
CA LEU A 178 -13.51 -39.42 21.46
C LEU A 178 -12.53 -38.88 22.51
N VAL A 179 -12.14 -37.60 22.39
CA VAL A 179 -11.09 -37.02 23.22
C VAL A 179 -11.61 -36.50 24.56
N HIS A 180 -12.90 -36.18 24.67
CA HIS A 180 -13.50 -35.66 25.90
C HIS A 180 -13.29 -36.60 27.10
N GLN A 181 -13.35 -37.91 26.88
CA GLN A 181 -13.12 -38.90 27.94
C GLN A 181 -11.63 -39.01 28.31
N ILE A 182 -10.73 -38.84 27.34
CA ILE A 182 -9.27 -38.87 27.55
C ILE A 182 -8.84 -37.64 28.37
N ASP A 183 -9.39 -36.46 28.04
CA ASP A 183 -9.11 -35.22 28.74
C ASP A 183 -9.61 -35.27 30.20
N ILE A 184 -10.76 -35.92 30.45
CA ILE A 184 -11.32 -36.12 31.82
C ILE A 184 -10.46 -37.08 32.66
N LEU A 185 -9.85 -38.10 32.05
CA LEU A 185 -8.96 -39.00 32.80
C LEU A 185 -7.61 -38.32 33.10
N ALA A 186 -7.11 -37.51 32.17
CA ALA A 186 -5.86 -36.76 32.34
C ALA A 186 -5.91 -35.69 33.45
N ILE A 187 -7.09 -35.12 33.73
CA ILE A 187 -7.28 -34.18 34.87
C ILE A 187 -7.30 -34.89 36.24
N GLY A 188 -7.53 -36.21 36.29
CA GLY A 188 -7.54 -36.98 37.55
C GLY A 188 -6.14 -37.28 38.12
N GLU A 189 -5.11 -37.35 37.26
CA GLU A 189 -3.76 -37.77 37.65
C GLU A 189 -2.71 -36.63 37.69
N LEU A 190 -2.99 -35.43 37.15
CA LEU A 190 -1.94 -34.41 36.96
C LEU A 190 -2.29 -33.02 37.52
N ASN A 191 -1.67 -32.72 38.68
CA ASN A 191 -1.53 -31.41 39.32
C ASN A 191 -0.58 -30.45 38.57
N LYS A 192 -0.77 -30.22 37.26
CA LYS A 192 0.05 -29.24 36.51
C LYS A 192 -0.74 -28.43 35.48
N ASN A 193 -0.21 -27.23 35.23
CA ASN A 193 -0.76 -26.13 34.44
C ASN A 193 -1.31 -26.57 33.08
N ALA A 194 -2.41 -25.94 32.64
CA ALA A 194 -3.15 -26.33 31.44
C ALA A 194 -2.35 -26.35 30.13
N SER A 195 -1.32 -25.49 29.98
CA SER A 195 -0.54 -25.41 28.74
C SER A 195 0.42 -26.59 28.53
N GLU A 196 0.98 -27.16 29.61
CA GLU A 196 1.93 -28.28 29.54
C GLU A 196 1.21 -29.62 29.24
N ARG A 197 -0.07 -29.73 29.66
CA ARG A 197 -0.95 -30.89 29.40
C ARG A 197 -1.36 -31.04 27.94
N VAL A 198 -1.51 -29.93 27.22
CA VAL A 198 -1.90 -29.93 25.79
C VAL A 198 -0.72 -30.39 24.91
N GLU A 199 0.52 -30.08 25.29
CA GLU A 199 1.74 -30.53 24.59
C GLU A 199 2.00 -32.04 24.77
N SER A 200 1.79 -32.60 25.98
CA SER A 200 2.06 -34.03 26.23
C SER A 200 1.08 -34.96 25.49
N ASN A 201 -0.15 -34.50 25.26
CA ASN A 201 -1.26 -35.29 24.68
C ASN A 201 -1.68 -34.81 23.28
N ALA A 202 -0.82 -34.07 22.56
CA ALA A 202 -1.11 -33.62 21.21
C ALA A 202 -1.40 -34.83 20.29
N CYS A 203 -2.51 -34.77 19.55
CA CYS A 203 -2.99 -35.90 18.74
C CYS A 203 -1.90 -36.38 17.76
N ILE A 204 -1.24 -35.42 17.10
CA ILE A 204 -0.23 -35.68 16.07
C ILE A 204 1.08 -36.27 16.62
N ARG A 205 1.26 -36.35 17.95
CA ARG A 205 2.43 -37.01 18.54
C ARG A 205 2.41 -38.51 18.28
N CYS A 206 1.23 -39.13 18.37
CA CYS A 206 1.02 -40.55 18.07
C CYS A 206 0.44 -40.75 16.67
N HIS A 207 -0.37 -39.80 16.19
CA HIS A 207 -1.03 -39.84 14.89
C HIS A 207 -0.33 -38.93 13.87
N SER A 208 0.98 -39.08 13.71
CA SER A 208 1.81 -38.18 12.90
C SER A 208 1.55 -38.25 11.39
N THR A 209 1.01 -39.36 10.89
CA THR A 209 0.81 -39.61 9.45
C THR A 209 -0.59 -39.26 8.94
N VAL A 210 -1.45 -38.70 9.81
CA VAL A 210 -2.86 -38.44 9.49
C VAL A 210 -3.05 -37.37 8.43
N GLY A 211 -2.22 -36.33 8.44
CA GLY A 211 -2.28 -35.22 7.49
C GLY A 211 -1.55 -35.53 6.20
N HIS A 212 -0.23 -35.76 6.32
CA HIS A 212 0.72 -35.83 5.21
C HIS A 212 1.78 -36.90 5.49
N ASP A 213 1.50 -38.17 5.19
CA ASP A 213 2.52 -39.23 5.30
C ASP A 213 3.56 -39.07 4.19
N THR A 214 4.66 -38.37 4.49
CA THR A 214 5.75 -38.01 3.57
C THR A 214 7.04 -38.71 3.94
#